data_AF-A0A3L7YRH3-F1
#
_entry.id   AF-A0A3L7YRH3-F1
#
_cell.length_a   1.000
_cell.length_b   1.000
_cell.length_c   1.000
_cell.angle_alpha   90.00
_cell.angle_beta   90.00
_cell.angle_gamma   90.00
#
_symmetry.space_group_name_H-M   'P 1'
#
loop_
_entity.id
_entity.type
_entity.pdbx_description
1 polymer ?
#
loop_
_entity_poly.entity_id
_entity_poly.type
_entity_poly.pdbx_seq_one_letter_code
_entity_poly.pdbx_strand_id
1 'polypeptide(L)' 'MNAHGLPIGWLAEPEAAQPERVLVALSGGVDSSVAAALLVEAGHEVVGVWMRLHDAADRVDGGRK' A
#
# COMPACT_ATOMS: atom_id res chain seq x y z
N MET A 1 24.43 7.35 -14.15
CA MET A 1 23.17 6.71 -14.55
C MET A 1 23.36 5.20 -14.41
N ASN A 2 22.37 4.46 -13.91
CA ASN A 2 22.42 2.99 -13.81
C ASN A 2 22.03 2.32 -15.15
N ALA A 3 22.05 0.98 -15.22
CA ALA A 3 21.68 0.20 -16.41
C ALA A 3 20.25 0.45 -16.91
N HIS A 4 19.42 1.11 -16.10
CA HIS A 4 18.04 1.48 -16.39
C HIS A 4 17.87 2.98 -16.71
N GLY A 5 18.96 3.74 -16.84
CA GLY A 5 18.94 5.16 -17.20
C GLY A 5 18.57 6.11 -16.06
N LEU A 6 18.49 5.64 -14.81
CA LEU A 6 18.12 6.44 -13.64
C LEU A 6 19.36 6.99 -12.91
N PRO A 7 19.23 8.08 -12.12
CA PRO A 7 20.30 8.55 -11.24
C PRO A 7 20.77 7.45 -10.29
N ILE A 8 22.07 7.42 -10.00
CA ILE A 8 22.63 6.49 -9.00
C ILE A 8 22.02 6.87 -7.63
N GLY A 9 21.38 5.92 -6.96
CA GLY A 9 20.65 6.12 -5.69
C GLY A 9 19.13 6.30 -5.82
N TRP A 10 18.57 6.30 -7.03
CA TRP A 10 17.12 6.39 -7.27
C TRP A 10 16.40 5.03 -7.30
N LEU A 11 17.18 3.94 -7.39
CA LEU A 11 16.71 2.59 -7.06
C LEU A 11 17.36 2.23 -5.73
N ALA A 12 16.57 2.06 -4.68
CA ALA A 12 16.99 1.19 -3.61
C ALA A 12 16.95 -0.24 -4.18
N GLU A 13 18.06 -0.96 -4.13
CA GLU A 13 17.97 -2.43 -4.21
C GLU A 13 17.00 -2.82 -3.09
N PRO A 14 15.90 -3.53 -3.37
CA PRO A 14 15.09 -4.05 -2.30
C PRO A 14 15.99 -5.03 -1.55
N GLU A 15 16.53 -4.60 -0.41
CA GLU A 15 17.02 -5.54 0.57
C GLU A 15 15.85 -6.50 0.78
N ALA A 16 16.10 -7.80 0.57
CA ALA A 16 15.05 -8.81 0.61
C ALA A 16 14.36 -8.68 1.97
N ALA A 17 13.24 -7.96 1.98
CA ALA A 17 12.64 -7.50 3.21
C ALA A 17 12.18 -8.77 3.90
N GLN A 18 12.74 -9.01 5.09
CA GLN A 18 12.23 -10.08 5.92
C GLN A 18 10.72 -9.87 6.08
N PRO A 19 9.93 -10.93 6.26
CA PRO A 19 8.50 -10.79 6.50
C PRO A 19 8.25 -9.74 7.61
N GLU A 20 7.51 -8.71 7.25
CA GLU A 20 7.24 -7.53 8.07
C GLU A 20 5.73 -7.36 8.26
N ARG A 21 5.34 -6.59 9.28
CA ARG A 21 3.94 -6.24 9.52
C ARG A 21 3.64 -4.87 8.91
N VAL A 22 2.77 -4.83 7.91
CA VAL A 22 2.52 -3.65 7.07
C VAL A 22 1.08 -3.18 7.20
N LEU A 23 0.88 -1.92 7.58
CA LEU A 23 -0.42 -1.25 7.44
C LEU A 23 -0.54 -0.67 6.04
N VAL A 24 -1.58 -1.07 5.30
CA VAL A 24 -1.86 -0.52 3.97
C VAL A 24 -3.10 0.35 4.02
N ALA A 25 -2.95 1.64 3.66
CA ALA A 25 -4.07 2.53 3.47
C ALA A 25 -4.84 2.14 2.19
N LEU A 26 -5.97 1.48 2.36
CA LEU A 26 -6.88 1.08 1.29
C LEU A 26 -7.84 2.23 1.02
N SER A 27 -7.69 2.92 -0.11
CA SER A 27 -8.59 4.02 -0.49
C SER A 27 -9.90 3.53 -1.12
N GLY A 28 -9.96 2.26 -1.51
CA GLY A 28 -10.99 1.68 -2.38
C GLY A 28 -10.63 1.69 -3.86
N GLY A 29 -9.48 2.27 -4.23
CA GLY A 29 -8.93 2.24 -5.59
C GLY A 29 -8.13 0.96 -5.89
N VAL A 30 -7.88 0.74 -7.19
CA VAL A 30 -7.14 -0.42 -7.70
C VAL A 30 -5.69 -0.41 -7.21
N ASP A 31 -5.01 0.73 -7.25
CA ASP A 31 -3.59 0.83 -6.91
C ASP A 31 -3.31 0.32 -5.49
N SER A 32 -4.08 0.78 -4.50
CA SER A 32 -3.93 0.33 -3.11
C SER A 32 -4.27 -1.14 -2.92
N SER A 33 -5.21 -1.67 -3.72
CA SER A 33 -5.63 -3.07 -3.66
C SER A 33 -4.54 -3.99 -4.23
N VAL A 34 -3.94 -3.60 -5.35
CA VAL A 34 -2.84 -4.34 -5.97
C VAL A 34 -1.58 -4.26 -5.11
N ALA A 35 -1.26 -3.09 -4.55
CA ALA A 35 -0.14 -2.95 -3.62
C ALA A 35 -0.29 -3.89 -2.41
N ALA A 36 -1.49 -3.98 -1.81
CA ALA A 36 -1.75 -4.91 -0.71
C ALA A 36 -1.60 -6.38 -1.15
N ALA A 37 -2.12 -6.74 -2.32
CA ALA A 37 -1.99 -8.11 -2.85
C ALA A 37 -0.52 -8.50 -3.06
N LEU A 38 0.29 -7.63 -3.65
CA LEU A 38 1.72 -7.87 -3.86
C LEU A 38 2.48 -8.03 -2.54
N LEU A 39 2.14 -7.25 -1.51
CA LEU A 39 2.75 -7.40 -0.19
C LEU A 39 2.38 -8.73 0.48
N VAL A 40 1.14 -9.20 0.31
CA VAL A 40 0.72 -10.54 0.77
C VAL A 40 1.47 -11.63 0.01
N GLU A 41 1.58 -11.53 -1.32
CA GLU A 41 2.32 -12.49 -2.16
C GLU A 41 3.82 -12.53 -1.80
N ALA A 42 4.39 -11.40 -1.40
CA ALA A 42 5.76 -11.31 -0.90
C ALA A 42 5.94 -11.85 0.53
N GLY A 43 4.87 -12.25 1.21
CA GLY A 43 4.92 -12.91 2.52
C GLY A 43 4.85 -11.97 3.74
N HIS A 44 4.45 -10.71 3.55
CA HIS A 44 4.25 -9.78 4.67
C HIS A 44 2.93 -10.05 5.42
N GLU A 45 2.89 -9.71 6.71
CA GLU A 45 1.64 -9.63 7.46
C GLU A 45 0.96 -8.30 7.14
N VAL A 46 -0.04 -8.33 6.26
CA VAL A 46 -0.71 -7.11 5.76
C VAL A 46 -2.01 -6.84 6.51
N VAL A 47 -2.15 -5.62 7.02
CA VAL A 47 -3.39 -5.10 7.61
C VAL A 47 -3.91 -3.96 6.75
N GLY A 48 -5.02 -4.18 6.06
CA GLY A 48 -5.71 -3.14 5.29
C GLY A 48 -6.50 -2.20 6.19
N VAL A 49 -6.34 -0.89 6.00
CA VAL A 49 -7.06 0.15 6.74
C VAL A 49 -7.71 1.11 5.75
N TRP A 50 -9.01 1.32 5.87
CA TRP A 50 -9.71 2.41 5.18
C TRP A 50 -9.95 3.55 6.18
N MET A 51 -9.69 4.79 5.77
CA MET A 51 -9.81 5.97 6.62
C MET A 51 -10.99 6.83 6.19
N ARG A 52 -11.80 7.26 7.16
CA ARG A 52 -12.88 8.21 6.96
C ARG A 52 -12.35 9.64 7.08
N LEU A 53 -12.03 10.27 5.95
CA LEU A 53 -11.38 11.59 5.92
C LEU A 53 -12.32 12.76 5.59
N HIS A 54 -13.55 12.49 5.13
CA HIS A 54 -14.52 13.53 4.76
C HIS A 54 -15.98 13.04 4.89
N ASP A 55 -16.94 13.96 5.00
CA ASP A 55 -18.37 13.62 5.18
C ASP A 55 -18.97 12.78 4.05
N ALA A 56 -18.48 12.91 2.81
CA ALA A 56 -18.93 12.03 1.73
C ALA A 56 -18.60 10.53 1.96
N ALA A 57 -17.73 10.18 2.91
CA ALA A 57 -17.45 8.81 3.30
C ALA A 57 -18.62 8.19 4.10
N ASP A 58 -19.51 9.01 4.66
CA ASP A 58 -20.74 8.59 5.36
C ASP A 58 -21.67 7.78 4.44
N ARG A 59 -21.61 8.06 3.13
CA ARG A 59 -22.36 7.30 2.12
C ARG A 59 -21.85 5.86 1.99
N VAL A 60 -20.57 5.63 2.22
CA VAL A 60 -19.92 4.32 2.06
C VAL A 60 -20.09 3.47 3.33
N ASP A 61 -20.02 4.11 4.51
CA ASP A 61 -20.13 3.43 5.81
C ASP A 61 -21.58 3.35 6.36
N GLY A 62 -22.57 3.69 5.53
CA GLY A 62 -23.99 3.64 5.91
C GLY A 62 -24.38 4.62 7.03
N GLY A 63 -23.65 5.73 7.18
CA GLY A 63 -23.92 6.78 8.17
C GLY A 63 -23.64 6.39 9.62
N ARG A 64 -22.99 5.26 9.87
CA ARG A 64 -22.56 4.86 11.22
C ARG A 64 -21.55 5.88 11.76
N LYS A 65 -21.69 6.30 13.01
CA LYS A 65 -20.75 7.21 13.70
C LYS A 65 -20.08 6.48 14.84
#